data_AF-A0A1S2LXP1-F1
#
_entry.id   AF-A0A1S2LXP1-F1
#
_cell.length_a   1.000
_cell.length_b   1.000
_cell.length_c   1.000
_cell.angle_alpha   90.00
_cell.angle_beta   90.00
_cell.angle_gamma   90.00
#
_symmetry.space_group_name_H-M   'P 1'
#
loop_
_entity.id
_entity.type
_entity.pdbx_description
1 polymer ?
#
loop_
_entity_poly.entity_id
_entity_poly.type
_entity_poly.pdbx_seq_one_letter_code
_entity_poly.pdbx_strand_id
1 'polypeptide(L)' 'MRAKLSEEKTSSIYRQRKTDVEPIFGFLKVNLRFPRFSVRGKSKVENYMVLALIAVNLRKFTANKTG' A
#
# COMPACT_ATOMS: atom_id res chain seq x y z
N MET A 1 21.79 -6.51 4.49
CA MET A 1 20.63 -6.07 3.67
C MET A 1 21.04 -5.81 2.22
N ARG A 2 22.06 -4.96 1.96
CA ARG A 2 22.57 -4.68 0.60
C ARG A 2 22.95 -5.92 -0.21
N ALA A 3 23.66 -6.89 0.39
CA ALA A 3 24.07 -8.12 -0.27
C ALA A 3 22.91 -9.06 -0.68
N LYS A 4 21.72 -8.97 -0.06
CA LYS A 4 20.53 -9.74 -0.47
C LYS A 4 19.78 -9.06 -1.62
N LEU A 5 19.89 -7.74 -1.74
CA LEU A 5 19.27 -6.95 -2.81
C LEU A 5 20.15 -6.88 -4.07
N SER A 6 21.42 -7.29 -4.00
CA SER A 6 22.32 -7.34 -5.16
C SER A 6 22.12 -8.58 -6.02
N GLU A 7 21.41 -9.60 -5.51
CA GLU A 7 20.97 -10.73 -6.32
C GLU A 7 19.89 -10.26 -7.31
N GLU A 8 20.12 -10.50 -8.59
CA GLU A 8 19.35 -9.91 -9.69
C GLU A 8 17.83 -10.17 -9.57
N LYS A 9 17.45 -11.39 -9.18
CA LYS A 9 16.06 -11.76 -8.86
C LYS A 9 15.48 -10.91 -7.73
N THR A 10 16.18 -10.75 -6.63
CA THR A 10 15.71 -9.99 -5.47
C THR A 10 15.64 -8.48 -5.77
N SER A 11 16.58 -7.97 -6.58
CA SER A 11 16.57 -6.59 -7.07
C SER A 11 15.34 -6.29 -7.94
N SER A 12 15.01 -7.19 -8.87
CA SER A 12 13.84 -7.04 -9.75
C SER A 12 12.52 -7.00 -8.96
N ILE A 13 12.34 -7.92 -8.01
CA ILE A 13 11.15 -7.98 -7.15
C ILE A 13 11.06 -6.72 -6.28
N TYR A 14 12.18 -6.25 -5.74
CA TYR A 14 12.20 -5.03 -4.95
C TYR A 14 11.81 -3.80 -5.79
N ARG A 15 12.32 -3.71 -7.03
CA ARG A 15 11.97 -2.63 -7.96
C ARG A 15 10.48 -2.65 -8.32
N GLN A 16 9.92 -3.83 -8.56
CA GLN A 16 8.49 -3.99 -8.82
C GLN A 16 7.64 -3.53 -7.62
N ARG A 17 8.01 -3.96 -6.39
CA ARG A 17 7.33 -3.50 -5.17
C ARG A 17 7.44 -2.01 -4.97
N LYS A 18 8.57 -1.40 -5.33
CA LYS A 18 8.72 0.06 -5.26
C LYS A 18 7.67 0.76 -6.11
N THR A 19 7.41 0.27 -7.32
CA THR A 19 6.40 0.84 -8.20
C THR A 19 4.97 0.51 -7.77
N ASP A 20 4.71 -0.72 -7.34
CA ASP A 20 3.32 -1.17 -7.09
C ASP A 20 2.84 -0.86 -5.67
N VAL A 21 3.73 -1.03 -4.69
CA VAL A 21 3.39 -1.06 -3.27
C VAL A 21 3.58 0.32 -2.63
N GLU A 22 4.62 1.05 -3.01
CA GLU A 22 4.93 2.37 -2.45
C GLU A 22 3.81 3.41 -2.72
N PRO A 23 3.22 3.50 -3.93
CA PRO A 23 2.13 4.46 -4.17
C PRO A 23 0.89 4.18 -3.33
N ILE A 24 0.57 2.90 -3.08
CA ILE A 24 -0.56 2.52 -2.23
C ILE A 24 -0.31 3.01 -0.80
N PHE A 25 0.87 2.76 -0.24
CA PHE A 25 1.21 3.23 1.10
C PHE A 25 1.31 4.75 1.21
N GLY A 26 1.81 5.43 0.18
CA GLY A 26 1.80 6.89 0.10
C GLY A 26 0.37 7.43 0.14
N PHE A 27 -0.54 6.83 -0.65
CA PHE A 27 -1.93 7.23 -0.67
C PHE A 27 -2.63 6.98 0.68
N LEU A 28 -2.41 5.82 1.29
CA LEU A 28 -2.97 5.51 2.62
C LEU A 28 -2.52 6.54 3.67
N LYS A 29 -1.22 6.84 3.73
CA LYS A 29 -0.67 7.77 4.72
C LYS A 29 -1.14 9.21 4.50
N VAL A 30 -1.12 9.70 3.26
CA VAL A 30 -1.44 11.10 2.94
C VAL A 30 -2.94 11.34 2.84
N ASN A 31 -3.67 10.48 2.12
CA ASN A 31 -5.10 10.70 1.86
C ASN A 31 -6.00 10.19 2.98
N LEU A 32 -5.68 9.05 3.59
CA LEU A 32 -6.51 8.47 4.66
C LEU A 32 -5.98 8.77 6.07
N ARG A 33 -4.94 9.61 6.20
CA ARG A 33 -4.28 9.92 7.49
C ARG A 33 -4.03 8.63 8.27
N PHE A 34 -3.46 7.63 7.61
CA PHE A 34 -3.25 6.29 8.14
C PHE A 34 -1.81 6.12 8.66
N PRO A 35 -1.49 6.53 9.91
CA PRO A 35 -0.12 6.47 10.43
C PRO A 35 0.34 5.04 10.74
N ARG A 36 -0.59 4.18 11.17
CA ARG A 36 -0.32 2.82 11.67
C ARG A 36 -1.61 2.02 11.84
N PHE A 37 -1.50 0.70 11.82
CA PHE A 37 -2.59 -0.19 12.23
C PHE A 37 -2.87 -0.03 13.73
N SER A 38 -4.14 0.18 14.08
CA SER A 38 -4.62 0.21 15.47
C SER A 38 -4.91 -1.18 16.03
N VAL A 39 -5.05 -2.18 15.16
CA VAL A 39 -5.36 -3.57 15.52
C VAL A 39 -4.12 -4.45 15.49
N ARG A 40 -4.14 -5.53 16.28
CA ARG A 40 -3.11 -6.58 16.31
C ARG A 40 -3.72 -7.92 15.90
N GLY A 41 -2.89 -8.78 15.32
CA GLY A 41 -3.28 -10.10 14.82
C GLY A 41 -3.55 -10.09 13.31
N LYS A 42 -3.04 -11.11 12.61
CA LYS A 42 -3.00 -11.19 11.14
C LYS A 42 -4.37 -10.95 10.50
N SER A 43 -5.39 -11.71 10.91
CA SER A 43 -6.75 -11.59 10.36
C SER A 43 -7.34 -10.19 10.54
N LYS A 44 -7.14 -9.55 11.70
CA LYS A 44 -7.64 -8.20 11.95
C LYS A 44 -6.93 -7.16 11.08
N VAL A 45 -5.62 -7.30 10.91
CA VAL A 45 -4.82 -6.43 10.04
C VAL A 45 -5.24 -6.58 8.57
N GLU A 46 -5.47 -7.79 8.11
CA GLU A 46 -5.94 -8.08 6.75
C GLU A 46 -7.30 -7.41 6.49
N ASN A 47 -8.27 -7.59 7.38
CA ASN A 47 -9.59 -6.95 7.26
C ASN A 47 -9.48 -5.43 7.26
N TYR A 48 -8.66 -4.87 8.16
CA TYR A 48 -8.42 -3.42 8.22
C TYR A 48 -7.83 -2.90 6.90
N MET A 49 -6.85 -3.62 6.35
CA MET A 49 -6.19 -3.25 5.10
C MET A 49 -7.16 -3.28 3.91
N VAL A 50 -8.01 -4.31 3.81
CA VAL A 50 -9.04 -4.39 2.76
C VAL A 50 -9.99 -3.19 2.82
N LEU A 51 -10.48 -2.83 4.00
CA LEU A 51 -11.34 -1.65 4.18
C LEU A 51 -10.64 -0.35 3.77
N ALA A 52 -9.37 -0.18 4.16
CA ALA A 52 -8.59 0.98 3.78
C ALA A 52 -8.41 1.07 2.25
N LEU A 53 -8.14 -0.04 1.58
CA LEU A 53 -8.03 -0.09 0.11
C LEU A 53 -9.35 0.21 -0.59
N ILE A 54 -10.48 -0.26 -0.07
CA ILE A 54 -11.80 0.08 -0.60
C ILE A 54 -12.03 1.60 -0.49
N ALA A 55 -11.73 2.21 0.66
CA ALA A 55 -11.86 3.66 0.84
C ALA A 55 -10.96 4.44 -0.14
N VAL A 56 -9.74 3.97 -0.41
CA VAL A 56 -8.85 4.54 -1.43
C VAL A 56 -9.49 4.47 -2.82
N ASN A 57 -9.99 3.30 -3.21
CA ASN A 57 -10.59 3.11 -4.53
C ASN A 57 -11.85 3.95 -4.72
N LEU A 58 -12.69 4.07 -3.70
CA LEU A 58 -13.87 4.94 -3.73
C LEU A 58 -13.48 6.40 -3.95
N ARG A 59 -12.47 6.90 -3.25
CA ARG A 59 -12.00 8.29 -3.41
C ARG A 59 -11.42 8.55 -4.80
N LYS A 60 -10.70 7.58 -5.38
CA LYS A 60 -10.24 7.65 -6.78
C LYS A 60 -11.42 7.65 -7.75
N PHE A 61 -12.41 6.78 -7.52
CA PHE A 61 -13.59 6.68 -8.37
C PHE A 61 -14.41 7.98 -8.36
N THR A 62 -14.61 8.60 -7.20
CA THR A 62 -15.31 9.90 -7.12
C THR A 62 -14.52 10.99 -7.82
N ALA A 63 -13.20 11.07 -7.62
CA ALA A 63 -12.36 12.07 -8.28
C ALA A 63 -12.41 11.95 -9.81
N ASN A 64 -12.44 10.72 -10.34
CA ASN A 64 -12.53 10.45 -11.77
C ASN A 64 -13.95 10.65 -12.35
N LYS A 65 -15.00 10.64 -11.53
CA LYS A 65 -16.39 10.85 -11.98
C LYS A 65 -16.81 12.31 -12.06
N THR A 66 -16.09 13.20 -11.36
CA THR A 66 -16.31 14.65 -11.36
C THR A 66 -15.39 15.40 -12.33
N GLY A 67 -14.64 14.70 -13.18
CA GLY A 67 -13.80 15.25 -14.24
C GLY A 67 -14.43 15.13 -15.61
#